data_AF-A0A8C4L7W8-F1
#
_entry.id   AF-A0A8C4L7W8-F1
#
_cell.length_a   1.000
_cell.length_b   1.000
_cell.length_c   1.000
_cell.angle_alpha   90.00
_cell.angle_beta   90.00
_cell.angle_gamma   90.00
#
_symmetry.space_group_name_H-M   'P 1'
#
loop_
_entity.id
_entity.type
_entity.pdbx_description
1 polymer ?
#
loop_
_entity_poly.entity_id
_entity_poly.type
_entity_poly.pdbx_seq_one_letter_code
_entity_poly.pdbx_strand_id
1 'polypeptide(L)'
;VTAAMEPKALCVLVVVFSLALSTLAQTEAETCTVAAQARTNCGFPGVTASECKDKGCCFDDTVRGVPWCFHPVAVDDSSEDECPF
;
A
#
# COMPACT_ATOMS: atom_id res chain seq x y z
N VAL A 1 12.08 -29.61 26.70
CA VAL A 1 10.63 -29.63 26.97
C VAL A 1 9.91 -29.49 25.64
N THR A 2 9.62 -30.60 24.96
CA THR A 2 8.86 -30.58 23.70
C THR A 2 7.38 -30.64 24.07
N ALA A 3 6.68 -29.51 24.02
CA ALA A 3 5.26 -29.46 24.28
C ALA A 3 4.52 -30.25 23.17
N ALA A 4 3.91 -31.38 23.55
CA ALA A 4 2.98 -32.09 22.68
C ALA A 4 1.67 -31.29 22.64
N MET A 5 1.55 -30.38 21.67
CA MET A 5 0.33 -29.65 21.39
C MET A 5 -0.70 -30.60 20.75
N GLU A 6 -1.86 -30.74 21.38
CA GLU A 6 -2.94 -31.60 20.89
C GLU A 6 -3.26 -31.27 19.42
N PRO A 7 -3.55 -32.27 18.56
CA PRO A 7 -3.74 -32.02 17.12
C PRO A 7 -4.88 -31.01 16.85
N LYS A 8 -5.86 -30.96 17.76
CA LYS A 8 -6.94 -29.96 17.73
C LYS A 8 -6.44 -28.55 18.06
N ALA A 9 -5.58 -28.41 19.06
CA ALA A 9 -4.99 -27.12 19.44
C ALA A 9 -4.05 -26.59 18.34
N LEU A 10 -3.28 -27.48 17.69
CA LEU A 10 -2.46 -27.13 16.54
C LEU A 10 -3.32 -26.60 15.38
N CYS A 11 -4.40 -27.31 15.02
CA CYS A 11 -5.30 -26.87 13.95
C CYS A 11 -5.95 -25.51 14.26
N VAL A 12 -6.43 -25.32 15.49
CA VAL A 12 -7.05 -24.04 15.90
C VAL A 12 -6.03 -22.90 15.79
N LEU A 13 -4.78 -23.12 16.19
CA LEU A 13 -3.74 -22.09 16.14
C LEU A 13 -3.37 -21.73 14.68
N VAL A 14 -3.27 -22.73 13.80
CA VAL A 14 -3.04 -22.50 12.35
C VAL A 14 -4.20 -21.75 11.72
N VAL A 15 -5.45 -22.13 11.99
CA VAL A 15 -6.65 -21.45 11.44
C VAL A 15 -6.72 -19.99 11.90
N VAL A 16 -6.44 -19.72 13.18
CA VAL A 16 -6.42 -18.35 13.72
C VAL A 16 -5.30 -17.53 13.06
N PHE A 17 -4.11 -18.11 12.87
CA PHE A 17 -2.99 -17.42 12.21
C PHE A 17 -3.28 -17.14 10.74
N SER A 18 -3.84 -18.10 10.00
CA SER A 18 -4.25 -17.92 8.60
C SER A 18 -5.31 -16.82 8.45
N LEU A 19 -6.35 -16.82 9.30
CA LEU A 19 -7.39 -15.78 9.28
C LEU A 19 -6.83 -14.39 9.62
N ALA A 20 -5.89 -14.31 10.55
CA ALA A 20 -5.20 -13.06 10.89
C ALA A 20 -4.27 -12.56 9.77
N LEU A 21 -3.62 -13.47 9.03
CA LEU A 21 -2.82 -13.08 7.85
C LEU A 21 -3.70 -12.58 6.70
N SER A 22 -4.86 -13.21 6.47
CA SER A 22 -5.80 -12.78 5.44
C SER A 22 -6.36 -11.38 5.68
N THR A 23 -6.53 -10.95 6.94
CA THR A 23 -6.96 -9.58 7.27
C THR A 23 -5.84 -8.55 7.16
N LEU A 24 -4.56 -8.95 7.17
CA LEU A 24 -3.40 -8.07 7.00
C LEU A 24 -3.06 -7.80 5.52
N ALA A 25 -3.62 -8.58 4.59
CA ALA A 25 -3.24 -8.55 3.16
C ALA A 25 -3.96 -7.48 2.31
N GLN A 26 -4.90 -6.72 2.88
CA GLN A 26 -5.52 -5.60 2.16
C GLN A 26 -4.65 -4.34 2.27
N THR A 27 -3.50 -4.37 1.61
CA THR A 27 -2.84 -3.13 1.21
C THR A 27 -3.43 -2.76 -0.14
N GLU A 28 -4.40 -1.84 -0.16
CA GLU A 28 -4.83 -1.17 -1.38
C GLU A 28 -3.56 -0.69 -2.08
N ALA A 29 -3.25 -1.26 -3.25
CA ALA A 29 -2.05 -0.87 -3.96
C ALA A 29 -2.26 0.56 -4.48
N GLU A 30 -1.33 1.46 -4.15
CA GLU A 30 -1.40 2.87 -4.52
C GLU A 30 -0.28 3.19 -5.53
N THR A 31 -0.57 4.04 -6.53
CA THR A 31 0.40 4.44 -7.55
C THR A 31 0.62 5.95 -7.62
N CYS A 32 1.87 6.33 -7.90
CA CYS A 32 2.29 7.71 -8.15
C CYS A 32 2.23 8.12 -9.63
N THR A 33 1.82 7.21 -10.51
CA THR A 33 1.73 7.48 -11.96
C THR A 33 0.43 8.22 -12.27
N VAL A 34 0.36 9.49 -11.86
CA VAL A 34 -0.78 10.38 -12.08
C VAL A 34 -0.42 11.43 -13.12
N ALA A 35 -1.26 11.59 -14.14
CA ALA A 35 -1.10 12.63 -15.15
C ALA A 35 -0.99 14.00 -14.46
N ALA A 36 -0.02 14.83 -14.87
CA ALA A 36 0.31 16.09 -14.21
C ALA A 36 -0.89 17.02 -13.94
N GLN A 37 -1.85 17.07 -14.87
CA GLN A 37 -3.06 17.89 -14.76
C GLN A 37 -4.15 17.30 -13.86
N ALA A 38 -4.09 16.00 -13.58
CA ALA A 38 -5.02 15.29 -12.70
C ALA A 38 -4.48 15.16 -11.27
N ARG A 39 -3.32 15.75 -10.97
CA ARG A 39 -2.70 15.70 -9.64
C ARG A 39 -3.49 16.51 -8.63
N THR A 40 -3.97 15.85 -7.58
CA THR A 40 -4.57 16.49 -6.42
C THR A 40 -3.48 16.89 -5.43
N ASN A 41 -3.33 18.19 -5.16
CA ASN A 41 -2.31 18.72 -4.27
C ASN A 41 -2.37 18.08 -2.86
N CYS A 42 -1.22 17.64 -2.34
CA CYS A 42 -1.05 17.04 -1.00
C CYS A 42 -0.05 17.81 -0.11
N GLY A 43 0.42 18.98 -0.54
CA GLY A 43 1.51 19.70 0.12
C GLY A 43 1.37 21.22 0.07
N PHE A 44 2.50 21.89 0.21
CA PHE A 44 2.59 23.35 0.12
C PHE A 44 3.63 23.75 -0.93
N PRO A 45 3.59 25.00 -1.44
CA PRO A 45 4.58 25.48 -2.40
C PRO A 45 5.99 25.42 -1.81
N GLY A 46 6.94 24.79 -2.52
CA GLY A 46 8.32 24.64 -2.06
C GLY A 46 8.57 23.48 -1.09
N VAL A 47 7.58 22.59 -0.89
CA VAL A 47 7.78 21.34 -0.14
C VAL A 47 8.92 20.50 -0.72
N THR A 48 9.74 19.91 0.14
CA THR A 48 10.81 19.01 -0.32
C THR A 48 10.27 17.63 -0.67
N ALA A 49 11.03 16.88 -1.47
CA ALA A 49 10.68 15.50 -1.82
C ALA A 49 10.54 14.60 -0.57
N SER A 50 11.35 14.83 0.47
CA SER A 50 11.25 14.08 1.73
C SER A 50 9.95 14.40 2.45
N GLU A 51 9.67 15.69 2.72
CA GLU A 51 8.47 16.10 3.46
C GLU A 51 7.17 15.65 2.77
N CYS A 52 7.16 15.62 1.42
CA CYS A 52 6.02 15.10 0.68
C CYS A 52 5.85 13.59 0.88
N LYS A 53 6.93 12.82 0.81
CA LYS A 53 6.92 11.35 1.00
C LYS A 53 6.61 10.98 2.45
N ASP A 54 7.10 11.75 3.41
CA ASP A 54 6.82 11.58 4.85
C ASP A 54 5.33 11.78 5.17
N LYS A 55 4.60 12.52 4.33
CA LYS A 55 3.13 12.64 4.40
C LYS A 55 2.38 11.47 3.75
N GLY A 56 3.09 10.50 3.16
CA GLY A 56 2.49 9.41 2.38
C GLY A 56 2.07 9.82 0.97
N CYS A 57 2.66 10.90 0.43
CA CYS A 57 2.30 11.43 -0.89
C CYS A 57 3.42 11.29 -1.92
N CYS A 58 3.03 11.45 -3.19
CA CYS A 58 3.91 11.34 -4.33
C CYS A 58 4.56 12.68 -4.65
N PHE A 59 5.85 12.66 -5.02
CA PHE A 59 6.60 13.85 -5.40
C PHE A 59 7.13 13.74 -6.85
N ASP A 60 6.81 14.73 -7.67
CA ASP A 60 7.35 14.87 -9.03
C ASP A 60 7.38 16.36 -9.46
N ASP A 61 8.59 16.90 -9.60
CA ASP A 61 8.90 18.28 -9.98
C ASP A 61 9.23 18.47 -11.48
N THR A 62 9.07 17.42 -12.30
CA THR A 62 9.41 17.46 -13.73
C THR A 62 8.50 18.38 -14.56
N VAL A 63 7.27 18.61 -14.09
CA VAL A 63 6.28 19.45 -14.77
C VAL A 63 6.02 20.72 -13.96
N ARG A 64 6.15 21.89 -14.62
CA ARG A 64 5.87 23.19 -14.00
C ARG A 64 4.38 23.55 -14.09
N GLY A 65 3.90 24.35 -13.14
CA GLY A 65 2.52 24.85 -13.12
C GLY A 65 1.49 23.87 -12.57
N VAL A 66 1.94 22.75 -12.00
CA VAL A 66 1.11 21.72 -11.34
C VAL A 66 1.66 21.44 -9.94
N PRO A 67 0.88 20.80 -9.05
CA PRO A 67 1.39 20.36 -7.75
C PRO A 67 2.53 19.35 -7.91
N TRP A 68 3.67 19.64 -7.28
CA TRP A 68 4.78 18.69 -7.21
C TRP A 68 4.57 17.62 -6.14
N CYS A 69 3.87 17.97 -5.06
CA CYS A 69 3.41 17.02 -4.06
C CYS A 69 1.92 16.73 -4.25
N PHE A 70 1.57 15.48 -4.52
CA PHE A 70 0.22 15.07 -4.88
C PHE A 70 -0.16 13.72 -4.27
N HIS A 71 -1.47 13.49 -4.13
CA HIS A 71 -1.98 12.22 -3.62
C HIS A 71 -1.74 11.08 -4.61
N PRO A 72 -1.37 9.89 -4.14
CA PRO A 72 -1.42 8.70 -4.97
C PRO A 72 -2.87 8.36 -5.34
N VAL A 73 -3.03 7.47 -6.32
CA VAL A 73 -4.33 6.90 -6.67
C VAL A 73 -4.31 5.39 -6.43
N ALA A 74 -5.41 4.84 -5.94
CA ALA A 74 -5.57 3.40 -5.84
C ALA A 74 -5.49 2.78 -7.25
N VAL A 75 -4.71 1.72 -7.40
CA VAL A 75 -4.85 0.82 -8.54
C VAL A 75 -5.91 -0.19 -8.17
N ASP A 76 -7.05 -0.11 -8.85
CA ASP A 76 -8.04 -1.19 -8.85
C ASP A 76 -7.38 -2.41 -9.50
N ASP A 77 -6.83 -3.28 -8.66
CA ASP A 77 -6.30 -4.57 -9.06
C ASP A 77 -7.48 -5.48 -9.42
N SER A 78 -7.98 -5.29 -10.64
CA SER A 78 -8.93 -6.20 -11.30
C SER A 78 -8.22 -7.33 -12.05
N SER A 79 -6.95 -7.55 -11.74
CA SER A 79 -6.18 -8.71 -12.21
C SER A 79 -5.43 -9.29 -11.02
N GLU A 80 -6.18 -10.05 -10.23
CA GLU A 80 -5.65 -11.10 -9.37
C GLU A 80 -4.39 -11.67 -10.04
N ASP A 81 -3.26 -11.52 -9.36
CA ASP A 81 -2.08 -12.33 -9.60
C ASP A 81 -2.51 -13.80 -9.47
N GLU A 82 -2.97 -14.37 -10.59
CA GLU A 82 -3.13 -15.80 -10.77
C GLU A 82 -1.72 -16.36 -10.72
N CYS A 83 -1.27 -16.70 -9.51
CA CYS A 83 -0.02 -17.39 -9.25
C CYS A 83 0.09 -18.56 -10.25
N PRO A 84 0.98 -18.49 -11.25
CA PRO A 84 1.15 -19.60 -12.17
C PRO A 84 1.84 -20.74 -11.39
N PHE A 85 1.12 -21.85 -11.21
CA PHE A 85 1.72 -23.15 -10.89
C PHE A 85 2.33 -23.78 -12.13
#